data_AF-A0A9W6J4H0-F1
#
_entry.id   AF-A0A9W6J4H0-F1
#
_cell.length_a   1.000
_cell.length_b   1.000
_cell.length_c   1.000
_cell.angle_alpha   90.00
_cell.angle_beta   90.00
_cell.angle_gamma   90.00
#
_symmetry.space_group_name_H-M   'P 1'
#
loop_
_entity.id
_entity.type
_entity.pdbx_description
1 polymer ?
#
loop_
_entity_poly.entity_id
_entity_poly.type
_entity_poly.pdbx_seq_one_letter_code
_entity_poly.pdbx_strand_id
1 'polypeptide(L)'
;MTVEEIVQLRRNLQMTQRELAEQLGMNIRSWQEVEAGKTKIKEIHELALERVALRRAAETDNPSFMPAGLKADALKAVAPILENVNDTLSVVKQVIARREE
;
A
#
# COMPACT_ATOMS: atom_id res chain seq x y z
N MET A 1 -0.54 14.09 -3.56
CA MET A 1 0.49 14.21 -2.49
C MET A 1 1.33 15.50 -2.57
N THR A 2 1.74 16.04 -1.42
CA THR A 2 2.73 17.13 -1.24
C THR A 2 4.15 16.60 -1.11
N VAL A 3 5.18 17.47 -1.23
CA VAL A 3 6.58 17.07 -1.06
C VAL A 3 6.84 16.51 0.35
N GLU A 4 6.26 17.13 1.38
CA GLU A 4 6.41 16.67 2.76
C GLU A 4 5.81 15.27 2.95
N GLU A 5 4.63 15.02 2.36
CA GLU A 5 4.00 13.69 2.39
C GLU A 5 4.87 12.63 1.71
N ILE A 6 5.55 12.96 0.61
CA ILE A 6 6.49 12.05 -0.06
C ILE A 6 7.69 11.74 0.83
N VAL A 7 8.31 12.77 1.42
CA VAL A 7 9.47 12.59 2.30
C VAL A 7 9.10 11.76 3.53
N GLN A 8 7.93 12.04 4.12
CA GLN A 8 7.44 11.28 5.26
C GLN A 8 7.11 9.84 4.88
N LEU A 9 6.48 9.61 3.72
CA LEU A 9 6.24 8.26 3.22
C LEU A 9 7.54 7.49 3.05
N ARG A 10 8.55 8.07 2.39
CA ARG A 10 9.86 7.42 2.21
C ARG A 10 10.49 7.04 3.56
N ARG A 11 10.45 7.95 4.54
CA ARG A 11 10.98 7.68 5.89
C ARG A 11 10.21 6.58 6.59
N ASN A 12 8.88 6.57 6.47
CA ASN A 12 8.03 5.51 7.02
C ASN A 12 8.37 4.16 6.39
N LEU A 13 8.64 4.12 5.09
CA LEU A 13 9.10 2.91 4.38
C LEU A 13 10.54 2.50 4.73
N GLN A 14 11.24 3.30 5.55
CA GLN A 14 12.64 3.11 5.94
C GLN A 14 13.60 3.08 4.75
N MET A 15 13.30 3.85 3.71
CA MET A 15 14.11 3.91 2.49
C MET A 15 14.96 5.18 2.44
N THR A 16 16.17 5.03 1.91
CA THR A 16 16.99 6.14 1.44
C THR A 16 16.42 6.71 0.13
N GLN A 17 16.85 7.92 -0.25
CA GLN A 17 16.48 8.49 -1.56
C GLN A 17 16.94 7.64 -2.74
N ARG A 18 18.06 6.92 -2.58
CA ARG A 18 18.58 6.02 -3.60
C ARG A 18 17.69 4.79 -3.78
N GLU A 19 17.38 4.10 -2.68
CA GLU A 19 16.54 2.89 -2.73
C GLU A 19 15.16 3.21 -3.27
N LEU A 20 14.56 4.34 -2.87
CA LEU A 20 13.27 4.74 -3.40
C LEU A 20 13.35 5.04 -4.90
N ALA A 21 14.37 5.77 -5.36
CA ALA A 21 14.56 6.04 -6.79
C ALA A 21 14.72 4.74 -7.60
N GLU A 22 15.47 3.76 -7.08
CA GLU A 22 15.61 2.44 -7.70
C GLU A 22 14.26 1.70 -7.77
N GLN A 23 13.46 1.70 -6.70
CA GLN A 23 12.12 1.10 -6.69
C GLN A 23 11.15 1.78 -7.66
N LEU A 24 11.32 3.08 -7.89
CA LEU A 24 10.55 3.85 -8.86
C LEU A 24 11.07 3.71 -10.29
N GLY A 25 12.21 3.05 -10.51
CA GLY A 25 12.85 2.97 -11.83
C GLY A 25 13.34 4.34 -12.34
N MET A 26 13.70 5.24 -11.43
CA MET A 26 14.10 6.62 -11.72
C MET A 26 15.57 6.86 -11.43
N ASN A 27 16.15 7.84 -12.13
CA ASN A 27 17.46 8.38 -11.76
C ASN A 27 17.38 9.06 -10.38
N ILE A 28 18.35 8.78 -9.50
CA ILE A 28 18.45 9.38 -8.16
C ILE A 28 18.41 10.91 -8.18
N ARG A 29 19.03 11.58 -9.16
CA ARG A 29 19.01 13.05 -9.28
C ARG A 29 17.61 13.58 -9.56
N SER A 30 16.89 12.93 -10.48
CA SER A 30 15.51 13.31 -10.80
C SER A 30 14.60 13.15 -9.59
N TRP A 31 14.78 12.07 -8.83
CA TRP A 31 14.03 11.87 -7.59
C TRP A 31 14.38 12.91 -6.52
N GLN A 32 15.66 13.26 -6.37
CA GLN A 32 16.09 14.33 -5.46
C GLN A 32 15.50 15.69 -5.82
N GLU A 33 15.33 16.01 -7.10
CA GLU A 33 14.67 17.26 -7.53
C GLU A 33 13.18 17.28 -7.18
N VAL A 34 12.51 16.13 -7.23
CA VAL A 34 11.12 15.99 -6.76
C VAL A 34 11.04 16.20 -5.24
N GLU A 35 11.87 15.51 -4.44
CA GLU A 35 11.91 15.70 -2.98
C GLU A 35 12.38 17.09 -2.55
N ALA A 36 13.15 17.79 -3.38
CA ALA A 36 13.56 19.18 -3.13
C ALA A 36 12.51 20.21 -3.59
N GLY A 37 11.38 19.78 -4.17
CA GLY A 37 10.34 20.67 -4.71
C GLY A 37 10.76 21.45 -5.97
N LYS A 38 11.90 21.11 -6.57
CA LYS A 38 12.37 21.71 -7.84
C LYS A 38 11.58 21.20 -9.04
N THR A 39 11.08 19.97 -8.94
CA THR A 39 10.19 19.38 -9.95
C THR A 39 8.79 19.23 -9.37
N LYS A 40 7.78 19.64 -10.14
CA LYS A 40 6.38 19.46 -9.76
C LYS A 40 6.06 17.96 -9.64
N ILE A 41 5.42 17.59 -8.53
CA ILE A 41 4.86 16.25 -8.35
C ILE A 41 3.75 16.04 -9.38
N LYS A 42 3.84 14.92 -10.10
CA LYS A 42 2.84 14.47 -11.07
C LYS A 42 2.13 13.25 -10.52
N GLU A 43 0.93 13.02 -11.00
CA GLU A 43 0.11 11.84 -10.67
C GLU A 43 0.89 10.53 -10.82
N ILE A 44 1.74 10.41 -11.86
CA ILE A 44 2.57 9.22 -12.04
C ILE A 44 3.55 8.96 -10.88
N HIS A 45 4.05 10.00 -10.21
CA HIS A 45 4.91 9.83 -9.03
C HIS A 45 4.09 9.31 -7.85
N GLU A 46 2.88 9.85 -7.67
CA GLU A 46 1.95 9.45 -6.61
C GLU A 46 1.54 7.98 -6.76
N LEU A 47 1.10 7.58 -7.95
CA LEU A 47 0.75 6.18 -8.24
C LEU A 47 1.95 5.22 -8.06
N ALA A 48 3.14 5.63 -8.49
CA ALA A 48 4.34 4.82 -8.32
C ALA A 48 4.73 4.66 -6.84
N LEU A 49 4.63 5.74 -6.04
CA LEU A 49 4.86 5.70 -4.60
C LEU A 49 3.85 4.80 -3.88
N GLU A 50 2.56 4.91 -4.23
CA GLU A 50 1.51 4.04 -3.69
C GLU A 50 1.80 2.57 -4.02
N ARG A 51 2.25 2.27 -5.23
CA ARG A 51 2.62 0.90 -5.62
C ARG A 51 3.80 0.35 -4.82
N VAL A 52 4.81 1.18 -4.54
CA VAL A 52 5.97 0.82 -3.70
C VAL A 52 5.51 0.58 -2.27
N ALA A 53 4.68 1.46 -1.71
CA ALA A 53 4.15 1.33 -0.36
C ALA A 53 3.28 0.08 -0.20
N LEU A 54 2.43 -0.24 -1.18
CA LEU A 54 1.64 -1.47 -1.21
C LEU A 54 2.54 -2.71 -1.20
N ARG A 55 3.58 -2.71 -2.05
CA ARG A 55 4.52 -3.82 -2.15
C ARG A 55 5.23 -4.03 -0.81
N ARG A 56 5.74 -2.95 -0.22
CA ARG A 56 6.42 -3.01 1.09
C ARG A 56 5.50 -3.52 2.20
N ALA A 57 4.24 -3.07 2.22
CA ALA A 57 3.24 -3.55 3.16
C ALA A 57 3.00 -5.06 3.02
N ALA A 58 2.89 -5.56 1.79
CA ALA A 58 2.72 -6.98 1.51
C ALA A 58 3.96 -7.81 1.86
N GLU A 59 5.17 -7.31 1.61
CA GLU A 59 6.43 -8.01 1.93
C GLU A 59 6.70 -8.11 3.44
N THR A 60 6.11 -7.24 4.23
CA THR A 60 6.37 -7.13 5.68
C THR A 60 5.15 -7.49 6.53
N ASP A 61 4.06 -7.92 5.91
CA ASP A 61 2.75 -8.11 6.54
C ASP A 61 2.32 -6.92 7.42
N ASN A 62 2.69 -5.72 7.00
CA ASN A 62 2.46 -4.50 7.77
C ASN A 62 1.68 -3.45 6.95
N PRO A 63 0.33 -3.47 7.04
CA PRO A 63 -0.53 -2.51 6.35
C PRO A 63 -0.28 -1.05 6.71
N SER A 64 0.40 -0.76 7.82
CA SER A 64 0.62 0.62 8.28
C SER A 64 1.38 1.47 7.26
N PHE A 65 2.23 0.85 6.42
CA PHE A 65 3.00 1.51 5.37
C PHE A 65 2.16 2.08 4.22
N MET A 66 0.91 1.63 4.04
CA MET A 66 0.07 2.13 2.96
C MET A 66 -0.44 3.56 3.24
N PRO A 67 -0.39 4.48 2.24
CA PRO A 67 -1.06 5.77 2.31
C PRO A 67 -2.57 5.63 2.54
N ALA A 68 -3.19 6.66 3.13
CA ALA A 68 -4.61 6.61 3.53
C ALA A 68 -5.56 6.40 2.33
N GLY A 69 -5.30 7.05 1.20
CA GLY A 69 -6.09 6.88 -0.04
C GLY A 69 -6.05 5.42 -0.51
N LEU A 70 -4.84 4.87 -0.68
CA LEU A 70 -4.64 3.48 -1.03
C LEU A 70 -5.29 2.49 -0.05
N LYS A 71 -5.22 2.73 1.27
CA LYS A 71 -5.88 1.87 2.27
C LYS A 71 -7.38 1.81 2.05
N ALA A 72 -8.02 2.95 1.79
CA ALA A 72 -9.46 3.00 1.56
C ALA A 72 -9.86 2.19 0.32
N ASP A 73 -9.10 2.31 -0.77
CA ASP A 73 -9.37 1.59 -2.01
C ASP A 73 -9.08 0.09 -1.88
N ALA A 74 -7.99 -0.28 -1.20
CA ALA A 74 -7.67 -1.68 -0.91
C ALA A 74 -8.76 -2.35 -0.06
N LEU A 75 -9.27 -1.67 0.97
CA LEU A 75 -10.37 -2.18 1.79
C LEU A 75 -11.65 -2.37 0.98
N LYS A 76 -12.01 -1.42 0.12
CA LYS A 76 -13.17 -1.55 -0.78
C LYS A 76 -13.01 -2.74 -1.73
N ALA A 77 -11.81 -2.94 -2.28
CA ALA A 77 -11.54 -4.04 -3.18
C ALA A 77 -11.63 -5.42 -2.49
N VAL A 78 -11.24 -5.49 -1.21
CA VAL A 78 -11.19 -6.74 -0.44
C VAL A 78 -12.51 -7.05 0.27
N ALA A 79 -13.37 -6.05 0.55
CA ALA A 79 -14.62 -6.25 1.28
C ALA A 79 -15.51 -7.39 0.72
N PRO A 80 -15.74 -7.51 -0.61
CA PRO A 80 -16.54 -8.62 -1.15
C PRO A 80 -15.91 -10.00 -0.93
N ILE A 81 -14.57 -10.06 -0.85
CA ILE A 81 -13.84 -11.30 -0.59
C ILE A 81 -14.07 -11.74 0.86
N LEU A 82 -14.03 -10.79 1.80
CA LEU A 82 -14.25 -11.07 3.22
C LEU A 82 -15.68 -11.50 3.52
N GLU A 83 -16.67 -10.91 2.85
CA GLU A 83 -18.08 -11.34 2.95
C GLU A 83 -18.24 -12.81 2.54
N ASN A 84 -17.70 -13.20 1.38
CA ASN A 84 -17.75 -14.58 0.90
C ASN A 84 -17.06 -15.57 1.87
N VAL A 85 -15.94 -15.18 2.48
CA VAL A 85 -15.25 -16.02 3.47
C VAL A 85 -16.10 -16.21 4.71
N ASN A 86 -16.76 -15.15 5.21
CA ASN A 86 -17.65 -15.24 6.36
C ASN A 86 -18.87 -16.13 6.08
N ASP A 87 -19.46 -16.02 4.89
CA ASP A 87 -20.58 -16.87 4.48
C ASP A 87 -20.15 -18.35 4.44
N THR A 88 -18.98 -18.62 3.86
CA THR A 88 -18.41 -19.98 3.82
C THR A 88 -18.18 -20.53 5.22
N LEU A 89 -17.60 -19.72 6.13
CA LEU A 89 -17.38 -20.11 7.52
C LEU A 89 -18.69 -20.38 8.26
N SER A 90 -19.74 -19.61 7.97
CA SER A 90 -21.07 -19.82 8.55
C SER A 90 -21.65 -21.18 8.15
N VAL A 91 -21.58 -21.53 6.85
CA VAL A 91 -22.03 -22.84 6.35
C VAL A 91 -21.24 -23.98 6.99
N VAL A 92 -19.91 -23.87 7.08
CA VAL A 92 -19.06 -24.89 7.70
C VAL A 92 -19.44 -25.12 9.17
N LYS A 93 -19.66 -24.04 9.94
CA LYS A 93 -20.09 -24.14 11.35
C LYS A 93 -21.43 -24.85 11.49
N GLN A 94 -22.40 -24.58 10.60
CA GLN A 94 -23.70 -25.26 10.62
C GLN A 94 -23.59 -26.75 10.31
N VAL A 95 -22.73 -27.13 9.36
CA VAL A 95 -22.51 -28.56 9.01
C VAL A 95 -21.85 -29.32 10.16
N ILE A 96 -20.88 -28.71 10.85
CA ILE A 96 -20.22 -29.32 12.02
C ILE A 96 -21.25 -29.53 13.13
N ALA A 97 -22.04 -28.51 13.49
CA ALA A 97 -23.04 -28.61 14.54
C ALA A 97 -24.06 -29.73 14.30
N ARG A 98 -24.51 -29.92 13.05
CA ARG A 98 -25.44 -31.01 12.67
C ARG A 98 -24.85 -32.42 12.73
N ARG A 99 -23.54 -32.58 12.84
CA ARG A 99 -22.87 -33.89 12.97
C ARG A 99 -22.64 -34.29 14.43
N GLU A 100 -22.79 -33.36 15.36
CA GLU A 100 -22.59 -33.57 16.80
C GLU A 100 -23.93 -33.85 17.54
N GLU A 101 -25.06 -33.74 16.85
CA GLU A 101 -26.42 -34.17 17.27
C GLU A 101 -26.73 -35.59 16.78
#